data_AF-A0A936BA34-F1
#
_entry.id   AF-A0A936BA34-F1
#
_cell.length_a   1.000
_cell.length_b   1.000
_cell.length_c   1.000
_cell.angle_alpha   90.00
_cell.angle_beta   90.00
_cell.angle_gamma   90.00
#
_symmetry.space_group_name_H-M   'P 1'
#
loop_
_entity.id
_entity.type
_entity.pdbx_description
1 polymer ?
#
loop_
_entity_poly.entity_id
_entity_poly.type
_entity_poly.pdbx_seq_one_letter_code
_entity_poly.pdbx_strand_id
1 'polypeptide(L)'
;MTGSVVAVAVSGDTAVIGAWRDDDGGDNSGSAYVFTRMGGVWSQQAKLTASDASAGDYFGYAVAVSGDTAVIGAYFDDDGGTNSGSAYLFTRTGGVWSQQAKLTASDPAANDFFGIAVAISGDMAVIGSFVDDDGGTDSGSAYVFDLSHPLIVMTSGTGGGNIASNPSGIDCGLTCEASFAPSTVVTLTATADLGSTFTGWSGDVVTTTNPITLTMDGAKAITATFALNQYTLTLSAAPAKGAQ
;
A
#
# COMPACT_ATOMS: atom_id res chain seq x y z
N MET A 1 -2.00 -5.35 33.91
CA MET A 1 -1.63 -5.71 32.52
C MET A 1 -1.59 -7.23 32.39
N THR A 2 -2.74 -7.86 32.16
CA THR A 2 -2.80 -9.24 31.69
C THR A 2 -3.87 -9.31 30.61
N GLY A 3 -3.60 -8.65 29.48
CA GLY A 3 -4.33 -8.93 28.26
C GLY A 3 -3.96 -10.35 27.85
N SER A 4 -4.93 -11.26 27.84
CA SER A 4 -4.75 -12.63 27.36
C SER A 4 -4.40 -12.58 25.87
N VAL A 5 -3.11 -12.75 25.55
CA VAL A 5 -2.60 -12.82 24.17
C VAL A 5 -3.07 -14.13 23.54
N VAL A 6 -3.71 -14.06 22.37
CA VAL A 6 -4.17 -15.26 21.64
C VAL A 6 -3.51 -15.41 20.28
N ALA A 7 -2.95 -14.33 19.70
CA ALA A 7 -2.29 -14.38 18.40
C ALA A 7 -0.99 -13.57 18.36
N VAL A 8 0.00 -14.10 17.63
CA VAL A 8 1.28 -13.45 17.35
C VAL A 8 1.69 -13.74 15.90
N ALA A 9 2.16 -12.73 15.20
CA ALA A 9 2.75 -12.85 13.87
C ALA A 9 4.10 -12.12 13.82
N VAL A 10 5.05 -12.65 13.06
CA VAL A 10 6.41 -12.09 12.94
C VAL A 10 6.85 -12.11 11.48
N SER A 11 7.39 -10.99 11.00
CA SER A 11 8.04 -10.86 9.70
C SER A 11 9.31 -10.04 9.85
N GLY A 12 10.47 -10.68 9.70
CA GLY A 12 11.77 -10.03 9.91
C GLY A 12 11.88 -9.44 11.32
N ASP A 13 12.12 -8.14 11.38
CA ASP A 13 12.24 -7.37 12.63
C ASP A 13 10.91 -6.72 13.09
N THR A 14 9.77 -7.14 12.55
CA THR A 14 8.44 -6.69 12.97
C THR A 14 7.66 -7.85 13.59
N ALA A 15 7.04 -7.62 14.75
CA ALA A 15 6.09 -8.54 15.36
C ALA A 15 4.77 -7.83 15.67
N VAL A 16 3.64 -8.48 15.44
CA VAL A 16 2.29 -7.99 15.78
C VAL A 16 1.68 -8.96 16.78
N ILE A 17 1.16 -8.44 17.89
CA ILE A 17 0.62 -9.22 19.01
C ILE A 17 -0.81 -8.77 19.28
N GLY A 18 -1.74 -9.73 19.22
CA GLY A 18 -3.16 -9.50 19.46
C GLY A 18 -3.51 -9.38 20.94
N ALA A 19 -4.37 -8.42 21.26
CA ALA A 19 -4.93 -8.17 22.59
C ALA A 19 -6.44 -7.91 22.48
N TRP A 20 -7.20 -8.92 22.08
CA TRP A 20 -8.63 -8.84 21.78
C TRP A 20 -9.54 -8.44 22.95
N ARG A 21 -9.07 -8.50 24.20
CA ARG A 21 -9.80 -8.02 25.39
C ARG A 21 -9.30 -6.66 25.89
N ASP A 22 -8.61 -5.91 25.05
CA ASP A 22 -8.24 -4.53 25.36
C ASP A 22 -9.47 -3.64 25.19
N ASP A 23 -9.72 -2.75 26.14
CA ASP A 23 -11.00 -2.04 26.25
C ASP A 23 -10.91 -0.55 25.86
N ASP A 24 -9.81 -0.13 25.21
CA ASP A 24 -9.56 1.28 24.90
C ASP A 24 -10.61 1.91 23.96
N GLY A 25 -11.30 1.09 23.14
CA GLY A 25 -12.39 1.51 22.25
C GLY A 25 -13.80 1.08 22.72
N GLY A 26 -13.91 0.48 23.91
CA GLY A 26 -15.14 -0.15 24.41
C GLY A 26 -14.87 -1.55 24.98
N ASP A 27 -15.80 -2.11 25.74
CA ASP A 27 -15.62 -3.43 26.38
C ASP A 27 -15.27 -4.50 25.34
N ASN A 28 -14.07 -5.09 25.45
CA ASN A 28 -13.48 -6.02 24.50
C ASN A 28 -13.46 -5.53 23.04
N SER A 29 -13.32 -4.24 22.80
CA SER A 29 -13.12 -3.71 21.45
C SER A 29 -11.85 -4.24 20.80
N GLY A 30 -10.86 -4.57 21.63
CA GLY A 30 -9.61 -5.18 21.22
C GLY A 30 -8.54 -4.19 20.79
N SER A 31 -7.33 -4.70 20.61
CA SER A 31 -6.15 -3.97 20.16
C SER A 31 -5.11 -4.92 19.57
N ALA A 32 -4.16 -4.39 18.81
CA ALA A 32 -2.94 -5.10 18.45
C ALA A 32 -1.71 -4.24 18.73
N TYR A 33 -0.64 -4.87 19.20
CA TYR A 33 0.59 -4.20 19.58
C TYR A 33 1.69 -4.56 18.58
N VAL A 34 2.35 -3.56 18.01
CA VAL A 34 3.47 -3.77 17.10
C VAL A 34 4.77 -3.57 17.86
N PHE A 35 5.68 -4.53 17.70
CA PHE A 35 7.04 -4.48 18.21
C PHE A 35 8.03 -4.49 17.06
N THR A 36 9.12 -3.74 17.21
CA THR A 36 10.26 -3.78 16.29
C THR A 36 11.53 -4.20 16.98
N ARG A 37 12.41 -4.86 16.24
CA ARG A 37 13.69 -5.33 16.75
C ARG A 37 14.84 -4.46 16.22
N MET A 38 15.67 -3.95 17.13
CA MET A 38 16.91 -3.25 16.79
C MET A 38 18.04 -3.74 17.71
N GLY A 39 19.18 -4.12 17.12
CA GLY A 39 20.32 -4.63 17.89
C GLY A 39 20.00 -5.86 18.75
N GLY A 40 19.03 -6.67 18.31
CA GLY A 40 18.57 -7.85 19.05
C GLY A 40 17.47 -7.59 20.08
N VAL A 41 17.17 -6.33 20.39
CA VAL A 41 16.18 -5.91 21.41
C VAL A 41 14.85 -5.58 20.76
N TRP A 42 13.76 -6.13 21.30
CA TRP A 42 12.40 -5.80 20.90
C TRP A 42 11.86 -4.62 21.71
N SER A 43 11.28 -3.64 21.03
CA SER A 43 10.60 -2.49 21.64
C SER A 43 9.23 -2.30 21.00
N GLN A 44 8.21 -1.94 21.80
CA GLN A 44 6.90 -1.59 21.27
C GLN A 44 7.03 -0.34 20.39
N GLN A 45 6.61 -0.45 19.13
CA GLN A 45 6.59 0.64 18.17
C GLN A 45 5.22 1.33 18.13
N ALA A 46 4.13 0.56 18.20
CA ALA A 46 2.78 1.09 18.07
C ALA A 46 1.76 0.24 18.83
N LYS A 47 0.62 0.87 19.14
CA LYS A 47 -0.65 0.21 19.47
C LYS A 47 -1.63 0.55 18.35
N LEU A 48 -2.31 -0.46 17.82
CA LEU A 48 -3.28 -0.37 16.74
C LEU A 48 -4.66 -0.69 17.29
N THR A 49 -5.64 0.11 16.88
CA THR A 49 -7.06 -0.07 17.17
C THR A 49 -7.83 0.13 15.87
N ALA A 50 -8.97 -0.53 15.72
CA ALA A 50 -9.88 -0.25 14.61
C ALA A 50 -10.36 1.22 14.66
N SER A 51 -10.47 1.88 13.50
CA SER A 51 -10.97 3.26 13.39
C SER A 51 -12.41 3.43 13.86
N ASP A 52 -13.16 2.35 13.82
CA ASP A 52 -14.57 2.21 14.17
C ASP A 52 -14.77 1.25 15.36
N ALA A 53 -13.72 1.05 16.17
CA ALA A 53 -13.75 0.13 17.30
C ALA A 53 -15.01 0.30 18.17
N SER A 54 -15.73 -0.79 18.35
CA SER A 54 -16.93 -0.91 19.16
C SER A 54 -16.77 -2.03 20.21
N ALA A 55 -17.64 -2.01 21.21
CA ALA A 55 -17.63 -3.02 22.25
C ALA A 55 -17.99 -4.40 21.68
N GLY A 56 -17.12 -5.37 21.91
CA GLY A 56 -17.35 -6.76 21.48
C GLY A 56 -16.87 -7.10 20.07
N ASP A 57 -16.17 -6.21 19.37
CA ASP A 57 -15.63 -6.53 18.03
C ASP A 57 -14.43 -7.49 18.08
N TYR A 58 -13.74 -7.52 19.24
CA TYR A 58 -12.59 -8.37 19.51
C TYR A 58 -11.43 -8.21 18.51
N PHE A 59 -11.14 -6.96 18.11
CA PHE A 59 -10.01 -6.62 17.25
C PHE A 59 -8.68 -7.17 17.81
N GLY A 60 -7.88 -7.79 16.95
CA GLY A 60 -6.64 -8.42 17.39
C GLY A 60 -6.83 -9.86 17.88
N TYR A 61 -7.97 -10.49 17.60
CA TYR A 61 -8.14 -11.92 17.82
C TYR A 61 -7.21 -12.74 16.92
N ALA A 62 -7.12 -12.36 15.64
CA ALA A 62 -6.20 -12.91 14.67
C ALA A 62 -5.30 -11.80 14.13
N VAL A 63 -4.01 -12.08 13.94
CA VAL A 63 -3.04 -11.13 13.39
C VAL A 63 -2.13 -11.82 12.39
N ALA A 64 -1.81 -11.13 11.29
CA ALA A 64 -0.80 -11.55 10.34
C ALA A 64 0.02 -10.33 9.89
N VAL A 65 1.31 -10.53 9.57
CA VAL A 65 2.21 -9.45 9.15
C VAL A 65 3.17 -9.92 8.06
N SER A 66 3.35 -9.09 7.04
CA SER A 66 4.31 -9.26 5.94
C SER A 66 5.03 -7.93 5.73
N GLY A 67 6.28 -7.85 6.16
CA GLY A 67 7.09 -6.62 6.12
C GLY A 67 6.46 -5.45 6.88
N ASP A 68 5.97 -4.47 6.14
CA ASP A 68 5.34 -3.24 6.61
C ASP A 68 3.80 -3.29 6.54
N THR A 69 3.21 -4.45 6.27
CA THR A 69 1.76 -4.63 6.14
C THR A 69 1.24 -5.63 7.18
N ALA A 70 0.17 -5.27 7.89
CA ALA A 70 -0.47 -6.13 8.86
C ALA A 70 -1.98 -6.24 8.57
N VAL A 71 -2.52 -7.44 8.75
CA VAL A 71 -3.95 -7.72 8.70
C VAL A 71 -4.39 -8.19 10.08
N ILE A 72 -5.44 -7.58 10.61
CA ILE A 72 -5.91 -7.82 11.97
C ILE A 72 -7.41 -8.14 11.94
N GLY A 73 -7.79 -9.28 12.48
CA GLY A 73 -9.17 -9.74 12.53
C GLY A 73 -9.96 -9.20 13.72
N ALA A 74 -11.24 -8.90 13.48
CA ALA A 74 -12.27 -8.54 14.45
C ALA A 74 -13.54 -9.34 14.10
N TYR A 75 -13.52 -10.63 14.45
CA TYR A 75 -14.49 -11.61 13.93
C TYR A 75 -15.92 -11.46 14.46
N PHE A 76 -16.14 -10.57 15.42
CA PHE A 76 -17.45 -10.28 15.99
C PHE A 76 -17.97 -8.87 15.67
N ASP A 77 -17.21 -8.09 14.88
CA ASP A 77 -17.69 -6.84 14.29
C ASP A 77 -19.02 -7.06 13.55
N ASP A 78 -19.97 -6.15 13.74
CA ASP A 78 -21.35 -6.33 13.31
C ASP A 78 -21.84 -5.35 12.23
N ASP A 79 -20.92 -4.62 11.61
CA ASP A 79 -21.21 -3.62 10.57
C ASP A 79 -21.81 -4.21 9.28
N GLY A 80 -21.52 -5.49 8.99
CA GLY A 80 -22.10 -6.24 7.87
C GLY A 80 -23.34 -7.05 8.25
N GLY A 81 -23.74 -7.05 9.52
CA GLY A 81 -24.73 -7.95 10.12
C GLY A 81 -24.22 -8.51 11.45
N THR A 82 -25.10 -9.01 12.31
CA THR A 82 -24.70 -9.51 13.64
C THR A 82 -23.57 -10.52 13.55
N ASN A 83 -22.39 -10.18 14.10
CA ASN A 83 -21.19 -11.02 14.04
C ASN A 83 -20.76 -11.42 12.62
N SER A 84 -21.02 -10.59 11.61
CA SER A 84 -20.53 -10.83 10.25
C SER A 84 -19.00 -10.86 10.21
N GLY A 85 -18.38 -10.10 11.09
CA GLY A 85 -16.94 -10.00 11.25
C GLY A 85 -16.28 -9.09 10.22
N SER A 86 -15.09 -8.62 10.57
CA SER A 86 -14.25 -7.76 9.75
C SER A 86 -12.77 -8.08 9.91
N ALA A 87 -11.95 -7.60 8.97
CA ALA A 87 -10.51 -7.51 9.15
C ALA A 87 -10.00 -6.13 8.74
N TYR A 88 -8.85 -5.73 9.27
CA TYR A 88 -8.33 -4.38 9.10
C TYR A 88 -6.92 -4.43 8.56
N LEU A 89 -6.68 -3.67 7.49
CA LEU A 89 -5.39 -3.53 6.85
C LEU A 89 -4.66 -2.32 7.43
N PHE A 90 -3.46 -2.54 7.95
CA PHE A 90 -2.56 -1.49 8.39
C PHE A 90 -1.25 -1.53 7.59
N THR A 91 -0.71 -0.36 7.27
CA THR A 91 0.61 -0.24 6.63
C THR A 91 1.53 0.67 7.45
N ARG A 92 2.82 0.39 7.40
CA ARG A 92 3.87 1.19 8.02
C ARG A 92 4.61 2.02 6.98
N THR A 93 4.64 3.33 7.17
CA THR A 93 5.42 4.27 6.36
C THR A 93 6.15 5.24 7.28
N GLY A 94 7.48 5.36 7.11
CA GLY A 94 8.28 6.25 7.96
C GLY A 94 8.23 5.91 9.46
N GLY A 95 7.99 4.63 9.80
CA GLY A 95 7.84 4.16 11.18
C GLY A 95 6.45 4.36 11.81
N VAL A 96 5.51 4.97 11.09
CA VAL A 96 4.13 5.20 11.53
C VAL A 96 3.22 4.15 10.91
N TRP A 97 2.40 3.49 11.73
CA TRP A 97 1.35 2.59 11.28
C TRP A 97 0.04 3.34 11.09
N SER A 98 -0.64 3.11 9.97
CA SER A 98 -1.95 3.70 9.66
C SER A 98 -2.90 2.65 9.08
N GLN A 99 -4.17 2.71 9.47
CA GLN A 99 -5.22 1.89 8.88
C GLN A 99 -5.47 2.37 7.45
N GLN A 100 -5.42 1.44 6.49
CA GLN A 100 -5.65 1.69 5.08
C GLN A 100 -7.06 1.29 4.65
N ALA A 101 -7.58 0.19 5.22
CA ALA A 101 -8.90 -0.33 4.87
C ALA A 101 -9.51 -1.14 6.01
N LYS A 102 -10.85 -1.17 6.02
CA LYS A 102 -11.66 -2.25 6.61
C LYS A 102 -12.03 -3.21 5.47
N LEU A 103 -11.78 -4.49 5.69
CA LEU A 103 -12.06 -5.59 4.76
C LEU A 103 -13.27 -6.35 5.31
N THR A 104 -14.26 -6.59 4.47
CA THR A 104 -15.46 -7.37 4.77
C THR A 104 -15.61 -8.49 3.74
N ALA A 105 -16.37 -9.52 4.07
CA ALA A 105 -16.83 -10.49 3.08
C ALA A 105 -17.58 -9.78 1.92
N SER A 106 -17.60 -10.41 0.74
CA SER A 106 -18.40 -9.93 -0.41
C SER A 106 -19.91 -10.12 -0.23
N ASP A 107 -20.26 -10.99 0.71
CA ASP A 107 -21.56 -11.58 1.01
C ASP A 107 -21.76 -11.65 2.55
N PRO A 108 -21.55 -10.55 3.29
CA PRO A 108 -21.60 -10.62 4.75
C PRO A 108 -22.98 -11.05 5.23
N ALA A 109 -23.03 -12.10 6.03
CA ALA A 109 -24.21 -12.58 6.73
C ALA A 109 -23.96 -12.73 8.24
N ALA A 110 -25.06 -12.94 8.97
CA ALA A 110 -25.01 -12.98 10.42
C ALA A 110 -24.35 -14.27 10.91
N ASN A 111 -23.34 -14.14 11.76
CA ASN A 111 -22.54 -15.24 12.33
C ASN A 111 -21.62 -15.95 11.35
N ASP A 112 -21.18 -15.29 10.28
CA ASP A 112 -20.14 -15.83 9.40
C ASP A 112 -18.76 -15.81 10.08
N PHE A 113 -18.54 -14.80 10.93
CA PHE A 113 -17.30 -14.56 11.67
C PHE A 113 -16.08 -14.32 10.76
N PHE A 114 -16.26 -13.53 9.70
CA PHE A 114 -15.16 -13.10 8.85
C PHE A 114 -14.04 -12.44 9.67
N GLY A 115 -12.79 -12.81 9.40
CA GLY A 115 -11.64 -12.30 10.17
C GLY A 115 -11.25 -13.15 11.37
N ILE A 116 -11.90 -14.30 11.61
CA ILE A 116 -11.48 -15.23 12.67
C ILE A 116 -10.08 -15.81 12.42
N ALA A 117 -9.69 -15.92 11.16
CA ALA A 117 -8.36 -16.33 10.73
C ALA A 117 -7.88 -15.39 9.64
N VAL A 118 -6.63 -14.94 9.71
CA VAL A 118 -6.02 -14.05 8.72
C VAL A 118 -4.63 -14.55 8.36
N ALA A 119 -4.27 -14.43 7.10
CA ALA A 119 -2.93 -14.67 6.59
C ALA A 119 -2.58 -13.59 5.55
N ILE A 120 -1.30 -13.23 5.48
CA ILE A 120 -0.78 -12.31 4.46
C ILE A 120 0.59 -12.81 3.97
N SER A 121 0.80 -12.74 2.66
CA SER A 121 2.09 -12.98 2.02
C SER A 121 2.26 -12.00 0.86
N GLY A 122 3.21 -11.08 0.99
CA GLY A 122 3.40 -10.03 -0.02
C GLY A 122 2.19 -9.10 -0.07
N ASP A 123 1.55 -9.04 -1.24
CA ASP A 123 0.35 -8.26 -1.55
C ASP A 123 -0.95 -9.07 -1.52
N MET A 124 -0.92 -10.35 -1.15
CA MET A 124 -2.13 -11.17 -1.03
C MET A 124 -2.47 -11.42 0.44
N ALA A 125 -3.70 -11.08 0.81
CA ALA A 125 -4.29 -11.46 2.09
C ALA A 125 -5.38 -12.53 1.90
N VAL A 126 -5.45 -13.46 2.84
CA VAL A 126 -6.52 -14.46 2.91
C VAL A 126 -7.21 -14.34 4.26
N ILE A 127 -8.53 -14.25 4.25
CA ILE A 127 -9.34 -14.08 5.44
C ILE A 127 -10.38 -15.20 5.50
N GLY A 128 -10.40 -15.91 6.62
CA GLY A 128 -11.33 -17.01 6.86
C GLY A 128 -12.62 -16.55 7.53
N SER A 129 -13.69 -17.26 7.23
CA SER A 129 -15.03 -17.13 7.79
C SER A 129 -15.53 -18.55 8.07
N PHE A 130 -15.47 -19.03 9.31
CA PHE A 130 -15.54 -20.49 9.58
C PHE A 130 -16.95 -21.07 9.63
N VAL A 131 -17.98 -20.22 9.69
CA VAL A 131 -19.39 -20.63 9.82
C VAL A 131 -20.22 -20.20 8.62
N ASP A 132 -19.58 -19.53 7.64
CA ASP A 132 -20.25 -19.15 6.40
C ASP A 132 -20.96 -20.35 5.74
N ASP A 133 -22.23 -20.15 5.40
CA ASP A 133 -23.16 -21.19 4.97
C ASP A 133 -23.57 -21.13 3.50
N ASP A 134 -22.94 -20.26 2.71
CA ASP A 134 -23.16 -20.12 1.26
C ASP A 134 -22.87 -21.42 0.46
N GLY A 135 -21.97 -22.26 1.00
CA GLY A 135 -21.67 -23.60 0.47
C GLY A 135 -22.47 -24.75 1.12
N GLY A 136 -23.41 -24.43 2.01
CA GLY A 136 -24.12 -25.36 2.91
C GLY A 136 -23.82 -25.04 4.39
N THR A 137 -24.63 -25.56 5.32
CA THR A 137 -24.53 -25.23 6.77
C THR A 137 -23.09 -25.33 7.31
N ASP A 138 -22.59 -24.22 7.84
CA ASP A 138 -21.26 -24.07 8.44
C ASP A 138 -20.12 -24.57 7.53
N SER A 139 -20.27 -24.41 6.20
CA SER A 139 -19.29 -24.87 5.22
C SER A 139 -17.95 -24.14 5.32
N GLY A 140 -17.99 -22.90 5.79
CA GLY A 140 -16.88 -21.97 5.88
C GLY A 140 -16.38 -21.47 4.52
N SER A 141 -15.86 -20.26 4.51
CA SER A 141 -15.28 -19.61 3.34
C SER A 141 -13.90 -19.02 3.62
N ALA A 142 -13.14 -18.84 2.54
CA ALA A 142 -11.88 -18.12 2.52
C ALA A 142 -11.90 -17.08 1.41
N TYR A 143 -11.69 -15.83 1.78
CA TYR A 143 -11.72 -14.68 0.89
C TYR A 143 -10.30 -14.22 0.61
N VAL A 144 -9.98 -14.01 -0.67
CA VAL A 144 -8.65 -13.59 -1.11
C VAL A 144 -8.70 -12.13 -1.56
N PHE A 145 -7.81 -11.31 -1.02
CA PHE A 145 -7.69 -9.88 -1.33
C PHE A 145 -6.34 -9.59 -1.96
N ASP A 146 -6.37 -8.93 -3.12
CA ASP A 146 -5.21 -8.29 -3.73
C ASP A 146 -5.07 -6.88 -3.13
N LEU A 147 -3.93 -6.64 -2.48
CA LEU A 147 -3.59 -5.41 -1.78
C LEU A 147 -2.66 -4.52 -2.60
N SER A 148 -2.35 -4.89 -3.85
CA SER A 148 -1.43 -4.14 -4.69
C SER A 148 -2.01 -2.78 -5.10
N HIS A 149 -1.13 -1.80 -5.25
CA HIS A 149 -1.47 -0.45 -5.67
C HIS A 149 -1.03 -0.21 -7.12
N PRO A 150 -1.91 0.27 -8.01
CA PRO A 150 -1.53 0.59 -9.37
C PRO A 150 -0.67 1.85 -9.42
N LEU A 151 0.42 1.79 -10.18
CA LEU A 151 1.25 2.92 -10.58
C LEU A 151 1.08 3.14 -12.08
N ILE A 152 0.45 4.25 -12.45
CA ILE A 152 0.27 4.69 -13.83
C ILE A 152 1.31 5.75 -14.13
N VAL A 153 2.03 5.59 -15.25
CA VAL A 153 3.08 6.51 -15.68
C VAL A 153 2.77 7.04 -17.07
N MET A 154 2.90 8.35 -17.26
CA MET A 154 2.62 9.04 -18.52
C MET A 154 3.84 9.84 -18.98
N THR A 155 3.95 10.05 -20.29
CA THR A 155 4.89 11.00 -20.89
C THR A 155 4.12 12.18 -21.46
N SER A 156 4.71 13.38 -21.43
CA SER A 156 4.11 14.59 -21.99
C SER A 156 5.18 15.56 -22.50
N GLY A 157 4.72 16.62 -23.17
CA GLY A 157 5.58 17.67 -23.71
C GLY A 157 5.83 17.52 -25.21
N THR A 158 6.83 18.24 -25.72
CA THR A 158 7.15 18.27 -27.16
C THR A 158 8.24 17.27 -27.55
N GLY A 159 9.05 16.83 -26.59
CA GLY A 159 10.10 15.84 -26.77
C GLY A 159 9.66 14.41 -26.45
N GLY A 160 10.57 13.46 -26.67
CA GLY A 160 10.39 12.04 -26.35
C GLY A 160 11.34 11.57 -25.25
N GLY A 161 11.02 10.42 -24.67
CA GLY A 161 11.85 9.74 -23.70
C GLY A 161 11.16 8.50 -23.14
N ASN A 162 11.94 7.68 -22.45
CA ASN A 162 11.47 6.48 -21.76
C ASN A 162 11.48 6.69 -20.24
N ILE A 163 10.62 5.96 -19.53
CA ILE A 163 10.58 5.92 -18.06
C ILE A 163 10.66 4.47 -17.64
N ALA A 164 11.62 4.13 -16.77
CA ALA A 164 11.76 2.80 -16.22
C ALA A 164 11.66 2.81 -14.68
N SER A 165 11.14 1.73 -14.09
CA SER A 165 11.07 1.57 -12.63
C SER A 165 12.07 0.56 -12.07
N ASN A 166 12.46 0.77 -10.81
CA ASN A 166 13.04 -0.24 -9.94
C ASN A 166 12.30 -0.26 -8.58
N PRO A 167 11.65 -1.37 -8.15
CA PRO A 167 11.56 -2.67 -8.82
C PRO A 167 10.99 -2.60 -10.24
N SER A 168 11.37 -3.54 -11.09
CA SER A 168 10.94 -3.58 -12.49
C SER A 168 9.42 -3.78 -12.60
N GLY A 169 8.77 -3.00 -13.46
CA GLY A 169 7.33 -3.09 -13.72
C GLY A 169 6.87 -2.03 -14.72
N ILE A 170 7.52 -0.87 -14.71
CA ILE A 170 7.33 0.20 -15.69
C ILE A 170 8.52 0.22 -16.67
N ASP A 171 8.18 0.26 -17.95
CA ASP A 171 9.08 0.58 -19.07
C ASP A 171 8.23 1.29 -20.15
N CYS A 172 8.13 2.62 -20.04
CA CYS A 172 7.24 3.48 -20.82
C CYS A 172 7.68 3.67 -22.29
N GLY A 173 7.80 2.56 -22.99
CA GLY A 173 7.65 2.43 -24.44
C GLY A 173 6.70 1.28 -24.81
N LEU A 174 6.41 0.38 -23.86
CA LEU A 174 5.51 -0.77 -23.99
C LEU A 174 4.55 -0.90 -22.81
N THR A 175 5.03 -0.67 -21.58
CA THR A 175 4.27 -0.91 -20.35
C THR A 175 4.37 0.30 -19.43
N CYS A 176 3.29 1.08 -19.39
CA CYS A 176 3.18 2.33 -18.66
C CYS A 176 2.37 2.21 -17.36
N GLU A 177 1.96 1.00 -16.99
CA GLU A 177 1.16 0.73 -15.79
C GLU A 177 1.62 -0.60 -15.19
N ALA A 178 1.76 -0.64 -13.87
CA ALA A 178 2.05 -1.84 -13.10
C ALA A 178 1.52 -1.70 -11.67
N SER A 179 1.17 -2.82 -11.04
CA SER A 179 0.81 -2.84 -9.62
C SER A 179 1.99 -3.26 -8.75
N PHE A 180 2.10 -2.65 -7.58
CA PHE A 180 3.16 -2.92 -6.61
C PHE A 180 2.56 -3.15 -5.23
N ALA A 181 3.19 -4.02 -4.44
CA ALA A 181 2.76 -4.29 -3.07
C ALA A 181 2.75 -3.01 -2.20
N PRO A 182 1.90 -2.95 -1.16
CA PRO A 182 1.89 -1.82 -0.22
C PRO A 182 3.27 -1.50 0.35
N SER A 183 3.54 -0.21 0.58
CA SER A 183 4.80 0.30 1.10
C SER A 183 6.05 0.03 0.23
N THR A 184 5.90 -0.56 -0.96
CA THR A 184 7.02 -0.72 -1.91
C THR A 184 7.58 0.65 -2.29
N VAL A 185 8.90 0.81 -2.17
CA VAL A 185 9.59 2.01 -2.66
C VAL A 185 10.00 1.80 -4.11
N VAL A 186 9.34 2.51 -5.02
CA VAL A 186 9.61 2.47 -6.47
C VAL A 186 10.47 3.67 -6.86
N THR A 187 11.58 3.42 -7.54
CA THR A 187 12.43 4.45 -8.15
C THR A 187 12.07 4.56 -9.63
N LEU A 188 11.64 5.75 -10.08
CA LEU A 188 11.41 6.03 -11.50
C LEU A 188 12.58 6.84 -12.07
N THR A 189 13.06 6.41 -13.23
CA THR A 189 14.13 7.09 -13.98
C THR A 189 13.63 7.47 -15.35
N ALA A 190 13.62 8.76 -15.66
CA ALA A 190 13.35 9.28 -16.99
C ALA A 190 14.65 9.37 -17.81
N THR A 191 14.64 8.83 -19.02
CA THR A 191 15.75 8.95 -19.99
C THR A 191 15.21 9.63 -21.24
N ALA A 192 15.68 10.84 -21.52
CA ALA A 192 15.25 11.59 -22.71
C ALA A 192 15.82 10.96 -23.99
N ASP A 193 15.01 10.94 -25.04
CA ASP A 193 15.48 10.52 -26.36
C ASP A 193 16.47 11.52 -26.96
N LEU A 194 17.22 11.10 -27.98
CA LEU A 194 18.11 11.98 -28.72
C LEU A 194 17.34 13.20 -29.26
N GLY A 195 17.83 14.41 -28.95
CA GLY A 195 17.19 15.65 -29.35
C GLY A 195 16.10 16.15 -28.39
N SER A 196 15.88 15.46 -27.27
CA SER A 196 14.97 15.88 -26.21
C SER A 196 15.71 16.12 -24.88
N THR A 197 15.05 16.78 -23.94
CA THR A 197 15.47 16.97 -22.56
C THR A 197 14.33 16.65 -21.61
N PHE A 198 14.62 15.96 -20.51
CA PHE A 198 13.67 15.81 -19.41
C PHE A 198 13.56 17.14 -18.66
N THR A 199 12.33 17.62 -18.46
CA THR A 199 12.07 18.93 -17.84
C THR A 199 11.43 18.84 -16.46
N GLY A 200 10.86 17.69 -16.08
CA GLY A 200 10.31 17.48 -14.74
C GLY A 200 9.22 16.41 -14.67
N TRP A 201 8.93 16.02 -13.42
CA TRP A 201 7.84 15.15 -13.02
C TRP A 201 6.64 15.98 -12.56
N SER A 202 5.43 15.49 -12.82
CA SER A 202 4.17 16.00 -12.28
C SER A 202 3.20 14.87 -11.93
N GLY A 203 2.04 15.20 -11.34
CA GLY A 203 1.09 14.23 -10.77
C GLY A 203 1.28 14.12 -9.26
N ASP A 204 1.37 12.91 -8.73
CA ASP A 204 1.57 12.68 -7.29
C ASP A 204 2.95 13.14 -6.78
N VAL A 205 3.92 13.33 -7.68
CA VAL A 205 5.22 13.92 -7.35
C VAL A 205 5.53 15.03 -8.35
N VAL A 206 5.78 16.25 -7.84
CA VAL A 206 6.16 17.41 -8.65
C VAL A 206 7.59 17.81 -8.32
N THR A 207 8.52 17.58 -9.24
CA THR A 207 9.94 17.90 -9.05
C THR A 207 10.70 17.86 -10.38
N THR A 208 11.86 18.51 -10.45
CA THR A 208 12.79 18.40 -11.57
C THR A 208 13.92 17.39 -11.32
N THR A 209 14.00 16.84 -10.10
CA THR A 209 14.97 15.80 -9.74
C THR A 209 14.72 14.53 -10.54
N ASN A 210 15.78 13.89 -11.04
CA ASN A 210 15.72 12.61 -11.74
C ASN A 210 16.96 11.78 -11.38
N PRO A 211 16.83 10.54 -10.87
CA PRO A 211 15.58 9.79 -10.65
C PRO A 211 14.72 10.31 -9.48
N ILE A 212 13.46 9.86 -9.40
CA ILE A 212 12.58 10.06 -8.23
C ILE A 212 12.29 8.74 -7.53
N THR A 213 11.96 8.82 -6.24
CA THR A 213 11.51 7.69 -5.43
C THR A 213 10.11 7.97 -4.91
N LEU A 214 9.23 6.98 -4.95
CA LEU A 214 7.87 7.03 -4.43
C LEU A 214 7.59 5.78 -3.58
N THR A 215 6.83 5.95 -2.50
CA THR A 215 6.34 4.82 -1.68
C THR A 215 4.90 4.51 -2.08
N MET A 216 4.60 3.25 -2.42
CA MET A 216 3.27 2.81 -2.84
C MET A 216 2.32 2.66 -1.64
N ASP A 217 1.83 3.79 -1.12
CA ASP A 217 0.83 3.92 -0.05
C ASP A 217 -0.62 4.06 -0.57
N GLY A 218 -0.79 3.92 -1.87
CA GLY A 218 -2.06 4.02 -2.59
C GLY A 218 -1.80 3.99 -4.09
N ALA A 219 -2.87 4.03 -4.88
CA ALA A 219 -2.77 4.20 -6.33
C ALA A 219 -2.05 5.52 -6.66
N LYS A 220 -1.17 5.51 -7.67
CA LYS A 220 -0.39 6.68 -8.08
C LYS A 220 -0.40 6.90 -9.59
N ALA A 221 -0.36 8.16 -9.99
CA ALA A 221 -0.21 8.64 -11.35
C ALA A 221 0.93 9.66 -11.44
N ILE A 222 1.96 9.34 -12.23
CA ILE A 222 3.16 10.18 -12.43
C ILE A 222 3.32 10.52 -13.90
N THR A 223 3.64 11.77 -14.22
CA THR A 223 3.92 12.21 -15.60
C THR A 223 5.35 12.72 -15.72
N ALA A 224 6.15 12.19 -16.64
CA ALA A 224 7.40 12.82 -17.06
C ALA A 224 7.13 13.79 -18.20
N THR A 225 7.74 14.98 -18.14
CA THR A 225 7.69 15.96 -19.23
C THR A 225 9.03 15.99 -19.95
N PHE A 226 8.99 15.92 -21.28
CA PHE A 226 10.16 16.05 -22.14
C PHE A 226 9.96 17.21 -23.13
N ALA A 227 11.01 17.98 -23.42
CA ALA A 227 11.00 19.07 -24.39
C ALA A 227 12.01 18.82 -25.51
N LEU A 228 11.66 19.16 -26.75
CA LEU A 228 12.64 19.17 -27.85
C LEU A 228 13.71 20.23 -27.61
N ASN A 229 14.96 19.85 -27.86
CA ASN A 229 16.10 20.75 -27.80
C ASN A 229 15.99 21.76 -28.95
N GLN A 230 15.76 23.03 -28.61
CA GLN A 230 15.69 24.11 -29.59
C GLN A 230 17.06 24.76 -29.77
N TYR A 231 17.47 24.94 -31.03
CA TYR A 231 18.70 25.64 -31.40
C TYR A 231 18.34 26.85 -32.25
N THR A 232 18.66 28.05 -31.76
CA THR A 232 18.46 29.28 -32.52
C THR A 232 19.69 29.55 -33.39
N LEU A 233 19.54 29.51 -34.72
CA LEU A 233 20.60 29.90 -35.64
C LEU A 233 20.49 31.41 -35.95
N THR A 234 21.54 32.18 -35.66
CA THR A 234 21.61 33.59 -36.04
C THR A 234 22.48 33.76 -37.28
N LEU A 235 21.89 34.23 -38.38
CA LEU A 235 22.60 34.55 -39.63
C LEU A 235 22.85 36.05 -39.70
N SER A 236 24.11 36.46 -39.83
CA SER A 236 24.49 37.84 -40.14
C SER A 236 25.07 37.93 -41.55
N ALA A 237 24.40 38.66 -42.45
CA ALA A 237 24.98 39.00 -43.75
C ALA A 237 25.80 40.28 -43.61
N ALA A 238 27.11 40.21 -43.91
CA ALA A 238 27.91 41.41 -44.08
C ALA A 238 27.64 41.98 -45.50
N PRO A 239 27.39 43.29 -45.66
CA PRO A 239 27.25 43.87 -46.98
C PRO A 239 28.55 43.70 -47.77
N ALA A 240 28.44 43.24 -49.02
CA ALA A 240 29.58 43.15 -49.92
C ALA A 240 30.18 44.56 -50.09
N LYS A 241 31.51 44.70 -49.92
CA LYS A 241 32.21 45.93 -50.29
C LYS A 241 31.99 46.14 -51.80
N GLY A 242 31.15 47.12 -52.15
CA GLY A 242 31.03 47.60 -53.52
C GLY A 242 32.41 48.04 -54.01
N ALA A 243 32.88 47.44 -55.10
CA ALA A 243 34.05 47.91 -55.81
C ALA A 243 33.73 49.29 -56.43
N GLN A 244 34.64 50.25 -56.21
CA GLN A 244 34.61 51.58 -56.84
C GLN A 244 34.98 51.50 -58.32
#